data_AF-T0ZTT9-F1
#
_entry.id   AF-T0ZTT9-F1
#
_cell.length_a   1.000
_cell.length_b   1.000
_cell.length_c   1.000
_cell.angle_alpha   90.00
_cell.angle_beta   90.00
_cell.angle_gamma   90.00
#
_symmetry.space_group_name_H-M   'P 1'
#
loop_
_entity.id
_entity.type
_entity.pdbx_description
1 polymer ?
#
loop_
_entity_poly.entity_id
_entity_poly.type
_entity_poly.pdbx_seq_one_letter_code
_entity_poly.pdbx_strand_id
1 'polypeptide(L)'
;MLSTEDLVELYQKASGFVFPSLYEGFGMPILEAMACGCPVITSNVSACPEVAGEAAIIIDPRNVQALQNAMEQLIDQTHGIGQSFITAGLQHAARFDWKKSAEGHAEMLIRANQTTHSLEPGLFMNALSRKRS
;
A
#
# COMPACT_ATOMS: atom_id res chain seq x y z
N MET A 1 -4.54 -11.66 -20.94
CA MET A 1 -4.03 -11.08 -19.68
C MET A 1 -2.56 -10.78 -19.92
N LEU A 2 -2.06 -9.62 -19.47
CA LEU A 2 -0.64 -9.28 -19.62
C LEU A 2 0.21 -10.21 -18.76
N SER A 3 1.42 -10.52 -19.22
CA SER A 3 2.40 -11.19 -18.37
C SER A 3 2.94 -10.20 -17.33
N THR A 4 3.57 -10.73 -16.28
CA THR A 4 4.23 -9.89 -15.26
C THR A 4 5.35 -9.08 -15.90
N GLU A 5 6.09 -9.68 -16.84
CA GLU A 5 7.18 -9.06 -17.57
C GLU A 5 6.68 -7.87 -18.42
N ASP A 6 5.58 -8.06 -19.15
CA ASP A 6 4.96 -6.98 -19.94
C ASP A 6 4.51 -5.82 -19.04
N LEU A 7 3.93 -6.14 -17.88
CA LEU A 7 3.46 -5.14 -16.94
C LEU A 7 4.62 -4.31 -16.36
N VAL A 8 5.72 -4.97 -15.98
CA VAL A 8 6.94 -4.29 -15.50
C VAL A 8 7.51 -3.38 -16.60
N GLU A 9 7.58 -3.85 -17.84
CA GLU A 9 8.06 -3.06 -18.96
C GLU A 9 7.20 -1.81 -19.19
N LEU A 10 5.88 -1.94 -19.09
CA LEU A 10 4.96 -0.81 -19.20
C LEU A 10 5.19 0.22 -18.08
N TYR A 11 5.35 -0.23 -16.83
CA TYR A 11 5.64 0.69 -15.72
C TYR A 11 6.96 1.43 -15.92
N GLN A 12 8.03 0.71 -16.27
CA GLN A 12 9.37 1.29 -16.44
C GLN A 12 9.43 2.30 -17.59
N LYS A 13 8.58 2.16 -18.62
CA LYS A 13 8.52 3.07 -19.77
C LYS A 13 7.51 4.20 -19.61
N ALA A 14 6.58 4.10 -18.67
CA ALA A 14 5.57 5.12 -18.45
C ALA A 14 6.18 6.37 -17.78
N SER A 15 5.82 7.55 -18.29
CA SER A 15 6.17 8.83 -17.63
C SER A 15 5.46 9.02 -16.29
N GLY A 16 4.40 8.23 -16.03
CA GLY A 16 3.64 8.24 -14.80
C GLY A 16 2.53 7.22 -14.78
N PHE A 17 2.16 6.76 -13.59
CA PHE A 17 1.02 5.90 -13.35
C PHE A 17 -0.11 6.68 -12.67
N VAL A 18 -1.26 6.75 -13.34
CA VAL A 18 -2.42 7.52 -12.89
C VAL A 18 -3.48 6.56 -12.35
N PHE A 19 -3.71 6.60 -11.04
CA PHE A 19 -4.60 5.69 -10.33
C PHE A 19 -5.60 6.42 -9.42
N PRO A 20 -6.57 7.18 -9.99
CA PRO A 20 -7.56 7.97 -9.25
C PRO A 20 -8.73 7.10 -8.76
N SER A 21 -8.42 6.01 -8.05
CA SER A 21 -9.45 5.07 -7.55
C SER A 21 -10.39 5.74 -6.54
N LEU A 22 -11.69 5.45 -6.63
CA LEU A 22 -12.67 5.89 -5.63
C LEU A 22 -12.73 4.97 -4.41
N TYR A 23 -12.31 3.71 -4.59
CA TYR A 23 -12.32 2.69 -3.57
C TYR A 23 -11.28 1.62 -3.94
N GLU A 24 -10.41 1.32 -2.98
CA GLU A 24 -9.32 0.38 -3.17
C GLU A 24 -9.10 -0.41 -1.88
N GLY A 25 -8.85 -1.72 -2.03
CA GLY A 25 -8.62 -2.59 -0.89
C GLY A 25 -7.28 -2.32 -0.25
N PHE A 26 -6.19 -2.63 -0.97
CA PHE A 26 -4.84 -2.36 -0.51
C PHE A 26 -4.14 -1.31 -1.37
N GLY A 27 -4.26 -1.38 -2.70
CA GLY A 27 -3.52 -0.49 -3.59
C GLY A 27 -2.19 -1.05 -4.07
N MET A 28 -2.13 -2.38 -4.29
CA MET A 28 -0.98 -3.04 -4.92
C MET A 28 -0.48 -2.35 -6.20
N PRO A 29 -1.35 -1.85 -7.11
CA PRO A 29 -0.87 -1.15 -8.31
C PRO A 29 0.00 0.08 -8.03
N ILE A 30 -0.20 0.75 -6.88
CA ILE A 30 0.62 1.89 -6.44
C ILE A 30 2.04 1.42 -6.14
N LEU A 31 2.18 0.37 -5.33
CA LEU A 31 3.49 -0.19 -4.95
C LEU A 31 4.21 -0.83 -6.13
N GLU A 32 3.48 -1.50 -7.03
CA GLU A 32 4.03 -2.09 -8.25
C GLU A 32 4.65 -1.01 -9.15
N ALA A 33 3.92 0.08 -9.39
CA ALA A 33 4.42 1.23 -10.15
C ALA A 33 5.66 1.84 -9.49
N MET A 34 5.61 2.10 -8.18
CA MET A 34 6.73 2.67 -7.42
C MET A 34 7.97 1.75 -7.45
N ALA A 35 7.80 0.44 -7.27
CA ALA A 35 8.87 -0.54 -7.32
C ALA A 35 9.54 -0.62 -8.70
N CYS A 36 8.78 -0.30 -9.76
CA CYS A 36 9.30 -0.21 -11.13
C CYS A 36 9.91 1.15 -11.46
N GLY A 37 9.95 2.09 -10.51
CA GLY A 37 10.45 3.45 -10.74
C GLY A 37 9.51 4.30 -11.59
N CYS A 38 8.21 4.01 -11.58
CA CYS A 38 7.19 4.82 -12.23
C CYS A 38 6.57 5.77 -11.19
N PRO A 39 6.59 7.09 -11.41
CA PRO A 39 6.02 8.03 -10.46
C PRO A 39 4.48 7.96 -10.49
N VAL A 40 3.84 8.12 -9.33
CA VAL A 40 2.41 7.81 -9.15
C VAL A 40 1.59 9.07 -8.86
N ILE A 41 0.40 9.14 -9.46
CA ILE A 41 -0.69 10.04 -9.05
C ILE A 41 -1.82 9.15 -8.54
N THR A 42 -2.28 9.36 -7.31
CA THR A 42 -3.37 8.55 -6.74
C THR A 42 -4.31 9.38 -5.84
N SER A 43 -5.35 8.71 -5.34
CA SER A 43 -6.46 9.34 -4.64
C SER A 43 -6.16 9.64 -3.17
N ASN A 44 -6.83 10.66 -2.65
CA ASN A 44 -6.86 11.01 -1.23
C ASN A 44 -7.88 10.20 -0.40
N VAL A 45 -8.41 9.10 -0.94
CA VAL A 45 -9.44 8.26 -0.29
C VAL A 45 -9.03 6.78 -0.24
N SER A 46 -9.72 5.99 0.59
CA SER A 46 -9.47 4.56 0.79
C SER A 46 -8.05 4.29 1.31
N ALA A 47 -7.45 3.15 0.95
CA ALA A 47 -6.08 2.79 1.29
C ALA A 47 -5.00 3.56 0.51
N CYS A 48 -5.38 4.33 -0.53
CA CYS A 48 -4.42 4.97 -1.44
C CYS A 48 -3.42 5.92 -0.73
N PRO A 49 -3.84 6.83 0.18
CA PRO A 49 -2.90 7.73 0.87
C PRO A 49 -1.93 6.98 1.76
N GLU A 50 -2.41 5.93 2.44
CA GLU A 50 -1.60 5.13 3.35
C GLU A 50 -0.52 4.35 2.59
N VAL A 51 -0.89 3.74 1.46
CA VAL A 51 0.02 2.94 0.64
C VAL A 51 0.96 3.78 -0.22
N ALA A 52 0.56 4.99 -0.60
CA ALA A 52 1.43 5.90 -1.31
C ALA A 52 2.42 6.64 -0.39
N GLY A 53 2.03 6.91 0.86
CA GLY A 53 2.75 7.80 1.75
C GLY A 53 3.05 9.16 1.09
N GLU A 54 4.27 9.66 1.30
CA GLU A 54 4.75 10.91 0.70
C GLU A 54 5.35 10.72 -0.71
N ALA A 55 5.27 9.52 -1.28
CA ALA A 55 5.96 9.16 -2.52
C ALA A 55 5.09 9.26 -3.79
N ALA A 56 3.90 9.85 -3.68
CA ALA A 56 2.99 10.08 -4.82
C ALA A 56 2.36 11.47 -4.75
N ILE A 57 1.84 11.95 -5.88
CA ILE A 57 0.93 13.10 -5.90
C ILE A 57 -0.46 12.61 -5.50
N ILE A 58 -0.98 13.16 -4.40
CA ILE A 58 -2.30 12.81 -3.87
C ILE A 58 -3.34 13.84 -4.31
N ILE A 59 -4.42 13.38 -4.96
CA ILE A 59 -5.50 14.23 -5.48
C ILE A 59 -6.87 13.77 -5.00
N ASP A 60 -7.88 14.65 -5.04
CA ASP A 60 -9.28 14.20 -4.99
C ASP A 60 -9.65 13.57 -6.34
N PRO A 61 -10.01 12.26 -6.39
CA PRO A 61 -10.32 11.57 -7.64
C PRO A 61 -11.55 12.13 -8.38
N ARG A 62 -12.38 12.95 -7.72
CA ARG A 62 -13.53 13.63 -8.35
C ARG A 62 -13.17 14.99 -8.93
N ASN A 63 -11.96 15.49 -8.66
CA ASN A 63 -11.48 16.78 -9.14
C ASN A 63 -10.63 16.61 -10.40
N VAL A 64 -11.28 16.72 -11.56
CA VAL A 64 -10.63 16.61 -12.88
C VAL A 64 -9.51 17.64 -13.06
N GLN A 65 -9.68 18.86 -12.55
CA GLN A 65 -8.66 19.92 -12.67
C GLN A 65 -7.41 19.58 -11.84
N ALA A 66 -7.59 19.05 -10.63
CA ALA A 66 -6.46 18.60 -9.81
C ALA A 66 -5.69 17.46 -10.48
N LEU A 67 -6.40 16.51 -11.10
CA LEU A 67 -5.79 15.42 -11.85
C LEU A 67 -4.99 15.94 -13.06
N GLN A 68 -5.57 16.85 -13.84
CA GLN A 68 -4.88 17.48 -14.96
C GLN A 68 -3.59 18.18 -14.49
N ASN A 69 -3.69 19.04 -13.48
CA ASN A 69 -2.55 19.79 -12.96
C ASN A 69 -1.45 18.84 -12.42
N ALA A 70 -1.83 17.71 -11.83
CA ALA A 70 -0.89 16.71 -11.36
C ALA A 70 -0.18 16.01 -12.53
N MET A 71 -0.92 15.65 -13.60
CA MET A 71 -0.33 15.06 -14.80
C MET A 71 0.67 16.02 -15.48
N GLU A 72 0.33 17.30 -15.58
CA GLU A 72 1.20 18.34 -16.12
C GLU A 72 2.48 18.52 -15.29
N GLN A 73 2.37 18.57 -13.96
CA GLN A 73 3.53 18.64 -13.06
C GLN A 73 4.46 17.43 -13.18
N LEU A 74 3.89 16.24 -13.40
CA LEU A 74 4.65 14.99 -13.46
C LEU A 74 5.51 14.91 -14.73
N ILE A 75 4.96 15.36 -15.87
CA ILE A 75 5.64 15.32 -17.17
C ILE A 75 6.57 16.52 -17.39
N ASP A 76 6.44 17.58 -16.59
CA ASP A 76 7.32 18.74 -16.67
C ASP A 76 8.73 18.41 -16.15
N GLN A 77 9.65 18.24 -17.10
CA GLN A 77 11.05 17.92 -16.80
C GLN A 77 11.85 19.12 -16.27
N THR A 78 11.34 20.35 -16.40
CA THR A 78 12.04 21.58 -16.02
C THR A 78 12.34 21.63 -14.52
N HIS A 79 11.40 21.13 -13.72
CA HIS A 79 11.45 21.20 -12.25
C HIS A 79 11.95 19.89 -11.62
N GLY A 80 12.17 18.83 -12.40
CA GLY A 80 12.67 17.54 -11.90
C GLY A 80 11.73 16.82 -10.93
N ILE A 81 10.47 17.25 -10.81
CA ILE A 81 9.49 16.72 -9.85
C ILE A 81 9.29 15.22 -10.04
N GLY A 82 9.15 14.77 -11.28
CA GLY A 82 9.04 13.34 -11.61
C GLY A 82 10.20 12.52 -11.05
N GLN A 83 11.44 13.00 -11.19
CA GLN A 83 12.62 12.27 -10.69
C GLN A 83 12.66 12.16 -9.17
N SER A 84 12.20 13.19 -8.45
CA SER A 84 12.05 13.14 -7.00
C SER A 84 11.03 12.08 -6.58
N PHE A 85 9.88 11.99 -7.26
CA PHE A 85 8.88 10.96 -6.99
C PHE A 85 9.35 9.55 -7.37
N ILE A 86 10.14 9.39 -8.43
CA ILE A 86 10.77 8.09 -8.76
C ILE A 86 11.67 7.64 -7.60
N THR A 87 12.52 8.54 -7.11
CA THR A 87 13.46 8.22 -6.03
C THR A 87 12.72 7.89 -4.73
N ALA A 88 11.73 8.70 -4.37
CA ALA A 88 10.90 8.48 -3.18
C ALA A 88 10.09 7.18 -3.30
N GLY A 89 9.51 6.90 -4.48
CA GLY A 89 8.73 5.69 -4.76
C GLY A 89 9.55 4.42 -4.60
N LEU A 90 10.74 4.36 -5.19
CA LEU A 90 11.65 3.21 -5.04
C LEU A 90 12.00 2.95 -3.57
N GLN A 91 12.32 4.00 -2.81
CA GLN A 91 12.63 3.89 -1.38
C GLN A 91 11.40 3.46 -0.56
N HIS A 92 10.22 3.98 -0.90
CA HIS A 92 8.97 3.67 -0.23
C HIS A 92 8.56 2.22 -0.45
N ALA A 93 8.52 1.77 -1.72
CA ALA A 93 8.13 0.42 -2.11
C ALA A 93 9.05 -0.65 -1.52
N ALA A 94 10.35 -0.37 -1.39
CA ALA A 94 11.32 -1.29 -0.78
C ALA A 94 11.02 -1.63 0.70
N ARG A 95 10.17 -0.87 1.37
CA ARG A 95 9.71 -1.16 2.74
C ARG A 95 8.65 -2.26 2.79
N PHE A 96 7.97 -2.54 1.68
CA PHE A 96 6.89 -3.51 1.58
C PHE A 96 7.47 -4.85 1.13
N ASP A 97 7.84 -5.67 2.12
CA ASP A 97 8.46 -6.97 1.90
C ASP A 97 7.52 -8.10 2.35
N TRP A 98 7.15 -8.96 1.41
CA TRP A 98 6.24 -10.09 1.66
C TRP A 98 6.78 -11.07 2.70
N LYS A 99 8.10 -11.31 2.71
CA LYS A 99 8.71 -12.24 3.64
C LYS A 99 8.66 -11.69 5.06
N LYS A 100 9.03 -10.43 5.27
CA LYS A 100 8.90 -9.75 6.58
C LYS A 100 7.47 -9.72 7.06
N SER A 101 6.51 -9.47 6.16
CA SER A 101 5.09 -9.52 6.48
C SER A 101 4.69 -10.92 6.97
N ALA A 102 5.03 -11.97 6.21
CA ALA A 102 4.71 -13.35 6.57
C ALA A 102 5.35 -13.78 7.90
N GLU A 103 6.63 -13.45 8.12
CA GLU A 103 7.36 -13.77 9.35
C GLU A 103 6.73 -13.09 10.58
N GLY A 104 6.40 -11.80 10.50
CA GLY A 104 5.76 -11.08 11.60
C GLY A 104 4.36 -11.61 11.95
N HIS A 105 3.57 -11.98 10.94
CA HIS A 105 2.26 -12.62 11.17
C HIS A 105 2.41 -14.00 11.81
N ALA A 106 3.35 -14.82 11.32
CA ALA A 106 3.61 -16.14 11.87
C ALA A 106 4.06 -16.06 13.34
N GLU A 107 4.96 -15.14 13.67
CA GLU A 107 5.42 -14.92 15.05
C GLU A 107 4.25 -14.59 15.99
N MET A 108 3.36 -13.67 15.58
CA MET A 108 2.20 -13.28 16.38
C MET A 108 1.22 -14.44 16.59
N LEU A 109 0.98 -15.26 15.56
CA LEU A 109 0.11 -16.43 15.67
C LEU A 109 0.70 -17.48 16.62
N ILE A 110 2.01 -17.75 16.52
CA ILE A 110 2.71 -18.68 17.42
C ILE A 110 2.62 -18.17 18.87
N ARG A 111 2.85 -16.88 19.11
CA ARG A 111 2.76 -16.27 20.43
C ARG A 111 1.36 -16.34 21.02
N ALA A 112 0.33 -16.07 20.22
CA ALA A 112 -1.07 -16.17 20.64
C ALA A 112 -1.43 -17.62 21.02
N ASN A 113 -0.95 -18.61 20.27
CA ASN A 113 -1.16 -20.02 20.58
C ASN A 113 -0.49 -20.45 21.89
N GLN A 114 0.76 -20.03 22.13
CA GLN A 114 1.48 -20.32 23.39
C GLN A 114 0.82 -19.67 24.61
N THR A 115 0.29 -18.45 24.47
CA THR A 115 -0.43 -17.73 25.54
C THR A 115 -1.77 -18.39 25.86
N THR A 116 -2.43 -18.97 24.86
CA THR A 116 -3.69 -19.70 25.05
C THR A 116 -3.46 -21.02 25.78
N HIS A 117 -2.32 -21.69 25.53
CA HIS A 117 -1.95 -22.93 26.24
C HIS A 117 -1.46 -22.71 27.68
N SER A 118 -0.98 -21.51 28.04
CA SER A 118 -0.61 -21.18 29.42
C SER A 118 -1.78 -20.69 30.29
N LEU A 119 -2.95 -20.45 29.69
CA LEU A 119 -4.21 -20.24 30.41
C LEU A 119 -4.88 -21.59 30.65
N GLU A 120 -4.71 -22.14 31.85
CA GLU A 120 -5.35 -23.38 32.31
C GLU A 120 -6.85 -23.48 31.93
N PRO A 121 -7.36 -24.66 31.52
CA PRO A 121 -8.78 -24.87 31.17
C PRO A 121 -9.79 -24.48 32.28
N GLY A 122 -9.33 -24.37 33.53
CA GLY A 122 -10.16 -24.08 34.70
C GLY A 122 -10.73 -22.66 34.78
N LEU A 123 -10.20 -21.68 34.03
CA LEU A 123 -10.72 -20.32 34.07
C LEU A 123 -12.01 -20.13 33.25
N PHE A 124 -12.16 -20.87 32.15
CA PHE A 124 -13.32 -20.76 31.25
C PHE A 124 -14.60 -21.32 31.88
N MET A 125 -14.50 -22.41 32.66
CA MET A 125 -15.65 -23.02 33.34
C MET A 125 -16.17 -22.18 34.52
N ASN A 126 -15.30 -21.44 35.22
CA ASN A 126 -15.72 -20.57 36.33
C ASN A 126 -16.44 -19.28 35.86
N ALA A 127 -16.14 -18.78 34.67
CA ALA A 127 -16.81 -17.60 34.10
C ALA A 127 -18.25 -17.88 33.65
N LEU A 128 -18.55 -19.12 33.25
CA LEU A 128 -19.90 -19.54 32.83
C LEU A 128 -20.82 -19.93 34.00
N SER A 129 -20.25 -20.32 35.15
CA SER A 129 -21.01 -20.65 36.37
C SER A 129 -21.55 -19.41 37.10
N ARG A 130 -20.82 -18.28 37.08
CA ARG A 130 -21.21 -17.04 37.77
C ARG A 130 -22.28 -16.18 37.07
N LYS A 131 -22.75 -16.57 35.89
CA LYS A 131 -23.85 -15.87 35.17
C LYS A 131 -25.21 -16.56 35.30
N ARG A 132 -25.35 -17.56 36.18
CA ARG A 132 -26.62 -18.28 36.45
C ARG A 132 -27.09 -18.21 37.92
N SER A 133 -26.64 -17.22 38.69
CA SER A 133 -27.17 -16.92 40.03
C SER A 133 -27.81 -15.54 40.07
#